data_AF-A0A395GC19-F1
#
_entry.id   AF-A0A395GC19-F1
#
_cell.length_a   1.000
_cell.length_b   1.000
_cell.length_c   1.000
_cell.angle_alpha   90.00
_cell.angle_beta   90.00
_cell.angle_gamma   90.00
#
_symmetry.space_group_name_H-M   'P 1'
#
loop_
_entity.id
_entity.type
_entity.pdbx_description
1 polymer ?
#
loop_
_entity_poly.entity_id
_entity_poly.type
_entity_poly.pdbx_seq_one_letter_code
_entity_poly.pdbx_strand_id
1 'polypeptide(L)'
;MKQYKDKDGNVVGIKFTQPHADIVNVIFNSKQDVISSSEILEQLGKDKSYHRTLQQLISELVTFYRLPIGSTSVGGKMGYFYCRNKQQFRIAKRSIKSRIDVLQTRYESLEEAEKHIKELA
;
A
#
# COMPACT_ATOMS: atom_id res chain seq x y z
N MET A 1 20.72 -6.89 -9.79
CA MET A 1 19.45 -7.66 -9.93
C MET A 1 19.24 -8.48 -8.67
N LYS A 2 18.16 -8.26 -7.90
CA LYS A 2 17.79 -9.14 -6.76
C LYS A 2 16.67 -10.09 -7.20
N GLN A 3 16.90 -11.39 -7.02
CA GLN A 3 15.98 -12.46 -7.42
C GLN A 3 15.02 -12.77 -6.26
N TYR A 4 13.74 -12.99 -6.56
CA TYR A 4 12.75 -13.50 -5.61
C TYR A 4 12.38 -14.94 -5.98
N LYS A 5 12.03 -15.74 -4.97
CA LYS A 5 11.54 -17.12 -5.15
C LYS A 5 10.06 -17.17 -4.82
N ASP A 6 9.28 -17.89 -5.62
CA ASP A 6 7.87 -18.14 -5.31
C ASP A 6 7.71 -19.21 -4.20
N LYS A 7 6.46 -19.51 -3.86
CA LYS A 7 6.06 -20.51 -2.86
C LYS A 7 6.53 -21.94 -3.17
N ASP A 8 6.94 -22.19 -4.42
CA ASP A 8 7.42 -23.48 -4.91
C ASP A 8 8.96 -23.48 -5.07
N GLY A 9 9.64 -22.41 -4.62
CA GLY A 9 11.09 -22.29 -4.62
C GLY A 9 11.70 -21.91 -5.98
N ASN A 10 10.87 -21.65 -6.99
CA ASN A 10 11.33 -21.28 -8.32
C ASN A 10 11.82 -19.83 -8.31
N VAL A 11 12.97 -19.57 -8.93
CA VAL A 11 13.45 -18.22 -9.19
C VAL A 11 12.55 -17.60 -10.27
N VAL A 12 11.45 -16.99 -9.83
CA VAL A 12 10.66 -16.13 -10.68
C VAL A 12 11.37 -14.78 -10.63
N GLY A 13 12.19 -14.49 -11.64
CA GLY A 13 12.77 -13.17 -11.81
C GLY A 13 11.63 -12.16 -12.00
N ILE A 14 11.13 -11.60 -10.91
CA ILE A 14 10.05 -10.62 -10.96
C ILE A 14 10.61 -9.42 -11.74
N LYS A 15 10.13 -9.26 -12.96
CA LYS A 15 10.52 -8.15 -13.83
C LYS A 15 9.56 -7.00 -13.57
N PHE A 16 9.94 -6.12 -12.65
CA PHE A 16 9.26 -4.83 -12.48
C PHE A 16 9.91 -3.76 -13.37
N THR A 17 9.15 -2.72 -13.69
CA THR A 17 9.69 -1.52 -14.34
C THR A 17 10.64 -0.78 -13.38
N GLN A 18 11.49 0.12 -13.91
CA GLN A 18 12.42 0.87 -13.07
C GLN A 18 11.73 1.66 -11.93
N PRO A 19 10.60 2.36 -12.16
CA PRO A 19 9.89 3.05 -11.09
C PRO A 19 9.45 2.14 -9.93
N HIS A 20 9.00 0.93 -10.25
CA HIS A 20 8.66 -0.08 -9.25
C HIS A 20 9.91 -0.51 -8.45
N ALA A 21 11.03 -0.77 -9.13
CA ALA A 21 12.29 -1.15 -8.49
C ALA A 21 12.77 -0.07 -7.51
N ASP A 22 12.70 1.20 -7.92
CA ASP A 22 13.16 2.34 -7.12
C ASP A 22 12.33 2.48 -5.84
N ILE A 23 11.00 2.39 -5.95
CA ILE A 23 10.09 2.43 -4.79
C ILE A 23 10.37 1.27 -3.82
N VAL A 24 10.56 0.05 -4.34
CA VAL A 24 10.90 -1.11 -3.50
C VAL A 24 12.20 -0.88 -2.77
N ASN A 25 13.22 -0.37 -3.46
CA ASN A 25 14.52 -0.09 -2.85
C ASN A 25 14.42 0.96 -1.75
N VAL A 26 13.66 2.04 -1.96
CA VAL A 26 13.44 3.08 -0.95
C VAL A 26 12.73 2.50 0.29
N ILE A 27 11.61 1.80 0.10
CA ILE A 27 10.84 1.23 1.22
C ILE A 27 11.64 0.13 1.95
N PHE A 28 12.32 -0.73 1.20
CA PHE A 28 13.09 -1.85 1.78
C PHE A 28 14.31 -1.38 2.56
N ASN A 29 15.05 -0.39 2.04
CA ASN A 29 16.28 0.11 2.68
C ASN A 29 16.03 1.26 3.65
N SER A 30 14.77 1.67 3.87
CA SER A 30 14.43 2.67 4.87
C SER A 30 15.00 2.29 6.23
N LYS A 31 15.73 3.23 6.84
CA LYS A 31 16.24 3.10 8.22
C LYS A 31 15.13 3.28 9.26
N GLN A 32 14.01 3.88 8.86
CA GLN A 32 12.83 4.07 9.71
C GLN A 32 11.88 2.88 9.57
N ASP A 33 11.19 2.53 10.65
CA ASP A 33 10.18 1.47 10.66
C ASP A 33 9.00 1.74 9.71
N VAL A 34 8.72 3.01 9.44
CA VAL A 34 7.66 3.49 8.54
C VAL A 34 8.22 4.69 7.79
N ILE A 35 8.00 4.74 6.47
CA ILE A 35 8.40 5.85 5.61
C ILE A 35 7.16 6.48 4.97
N SER A 36 7.04 7.81 5.06
CA SER A 36 5.91 8.56 4.51
C SER A 36 5.97 8.67 2.98
N SER A 37 4.84 8.95 2.33
CA SER A 37 4.81 9.23 0.90
C SER A 37 5.73 10.40 0.52
N SER A 38 5.80 11.44 1.34
CA SER A 38 6.67 12.60 1.11
C SER A 38 8.14 12.22 1.14
N GLU A 39 8.57 11.43 2.12
CA GLU A 39 9.96 10.96 2.20
C GLU A 39 10.31 10.02 1.03
N ILE A 40 9.35 9.20 0.57
CA ILE A 40 9.56 8.38 -0.63
C ILE A 40 9.76 9.29 -1.85
N LEU A 41 8.88 10.29 -2.06
CA LEU A 41 8.98 11.21 -3.20
C LEU A 41 10.30 11.98 -3.18
N GLU A 42 10.72 12.47 -2.00
CA GLU A 42 11.98 13.17 -1.81
C GLU A 42 13.18 12.30 -2.20
N GLN A 43 13.24 11.05 -1.72
CA GLN A 43 14.31 10.11 -2.07
C GLN A 43 14.32 9.72 -3.56
N LEU A 44 13.17 9.80 -4.23
CA LEU A 44 13.05 9.56 -5.67
C LEU A 44 13.29 10.83 -6.51
N GLY A 45 13.51 11.99 -5.89
CA GLY A 45 13.64 13.27 -6.59
C GLY A 45 12.35 13.65 -7.35
N LYS A 46 11.19 13.29 -6.83
CA LYS A 46 9.87 13.52 -7.44
C LYS A 46 9.09 14.59 -6.68
N ASP A 47 8.33 15.39 -7.42
CA ASP A 47 7.43 16.38 -6.84
C ASP A 47 6.10 15.75 -6.36
N LYS A 48 5.26 16.58 -5.73
CA LYS A 48 3.96 16.18 -5.18
C LYS A 48 2.96 15.69 -6.25
N SER A 49 3.06 16.13 -7.50
CA SER A 49 2.18 15.66 -8.59
C SER A 49 2.35 14.17 -8.87
N TYR A 50 3.53 13.62 -8.56
CA TYR A 50 3.81 12.19 -8.68
C TYR A 50 3.12 11.33 -7.60
N HIS A 51 2.48 11.94 -6.60
CA HIS A 51 1.85 11.21 -5.50
C HIS A 51 0.81 10.19 -5.98
N ARG A 52 -0.03 10.53 -6.97
CA ARG A 52 -1.02 9.58 -7.52
C ARG A 52 -0.33 8.37 -8.16
N THR A 53 0.73 8.62 -8.93
CA THR A 53 1.54 7.56 -9.55
C THR A 53 2.22 6.69 -8.50
N LEU A 54 2.78 7.29 -7.44
CA LEU A 54 3.37 6.56 -6.32
C LEU A 54 2.37 5.60 -5.67
N GLN A 55 1.13 6.06 -5.40
CA GLN A 55 0.08 5.22 -4.81
C GLN A 55 -0.27 4.03 -5.72
N GLN A 56 -0.38 4.28 -7.03
CA GLN A 56 -0.65 3.23 -8.01
C GLN A 56 0.47 2.18 -8.04
N LEU A 57 1.73 2.63 -8.16
CA LEU A 57 2.89 1.72 -8.21
C LEU A 57 2.99 0.89 -6.92
N ILE A 58 2.78 1.50 -5.74
CA ILE A 58 2.76 0.75 -4.48
C ILE A 58 1.61 -0.28 -4.45
N SER A 59 0.42 0.09 -4.95
CA SER A 59 -0.71 -0.85 -5.05
C SER A 59 -0.36 -2.05 -5.93
N GLU A 60 0.27 -1.82 -7.08
CA GLU A 60 0.75 -2.88 -7.98
C GLU A 60 1.82 -3.75 -7.31
N LEU A 61 2.78 -3.16 -6.58
CA LEU A 61 3.78 -3.90 -5.79
C LEU A 61 3.13 -4.86 -4.79
N VAL A 62 2.07 -4.44 -4.12
CA VAL A 62 1.37 -5.26 -3.12
C VAL A 62 0.48 -6.32 -3.77
N THR A 63 -0.32 -5.94 -4.78
CA THR A 63 -1.40 -6.78 -5.30
C THR A 63 -0.95 -7.68 -6.44
N PHE A 64 -0.21 -7.14 -7.41
CA PHE A 64 0.27 -7.87 -8.58
C PHE A 64 1.58 -8.61 -8.25
N TYR A 65 2.56 -7.90 -7.71
CA TYR A 65 3.87 -8.47 -7.40
C TYR A 65 3.94 -9.17 -6.04
N ARG A 66 2.88 -9.10 -5.23
CA ARG A 66 2.75 -9.77 -3.92
C ARG A 66 3.89 -9.45 -2.95
N LEU A 67 4.46 -8.25 -3.06
CA LEU A 67 5.50 -7.82 -2.13
C LEU A 67 4.88 -7.54 -0.75
N PRO A 68 5.61 -7.86 0.32
CA PRO A 68 5.11 -7.72 1.69
C PRO A 68 5.21 -6.26 2.14
N ILE A 69 4.56 -5.34 1.44
CA ILE A 69 4.52 -3.91 1.79
C ILE A 69 3.23 -3.65 2.55
N GLY A 70 3.36 -3.14 3.78
CA GLY A 70 2.26 -2.70 4.61
C GLY A 70 2.12 -1.17 4.61
N SER A 71 0.99 -0.69 5.10
CA SER A 71 0.80 0.73 5.42
C SER A 71 0.13 0.89 6.78
N THR A 72 0.41 2.01 7.44
CA THR A 72 -0.25 2.40 8.70
C THR A 72 -0.61 3.89 8.68
N SER A 73 -1.63 4.23 9.46
CA SER A 73 -2.13 5.59 9.66
C SER A 73 -2.30 5.93 11.15
N VAL A 74 -1.78 5.10 12.05
CA VAL A 74 -2.02 5.18 13.49
C VAL A 74 -0.83 5.79 14.22
N GLY A 75 -1.09 6.65 15.21
CA GLY A 75 -0.08 7.09 16.18
C GLY A 75 0.99 8.03 15.61
N GLY A 76 0.62 8.93 14.69
CA GLY A 76 1.53 9.93 14.11
C GLY A 76 2.52 9.39 13.08
N LYS A 77 2.60 8.06 12.90
CA LYS A 77 3.40 7.41 11.85
C LYS A 77 2.49 7.00 10.69
N MET A 78 2.33 7.90 9.71
CA MET A 78 1.60 7.63 8.48
C MET A 78 2.56 7.29 7.35
N GLY A 79 2.39 6.11 6.74
CA GLY A 79 3.27 5.71 5.64
C GLY A 79 3.30 4.21 5.37
N TYR A 80 4.36 3.79 4.70
CA TYR A 80 4.61 2.44 4.22
C TYR A 80 5.76 1.78 4.96
N PHE A 81 5.78 0.45 4.97
CA PHE A 81 6.88 -0.31 5.52
C PHE A 81 6.96 -1.68 4.86
N TYR A 82 8.16 -2.24 4.79
CA TYR A 82 8.36 -3.62 4.37
C TYR A 82 8.13 -4.55 5.58
N CYS A 83 7.18 -5.48 5.47
CA CYS A 83 6.87 -6.45 6.50
C CYS A 83 7.96 -7.53 6.54
N ARG A 84 8.72 -7.54 7.63
CA ARG A 84 9.82 -8.47 7.93
C ARG A 84 9.44 -9.51 8.98
N ASN A 85 8.39 -9.25 9.77
CA ASN A 85 7.97 -10.12 10.86
C ASN A 85 6.44 -10.21 11.02
N LYS A 86 5.98 -11.20 11.80
CA LYS A 86 4.54 -11.46 12.04
C LYS A 86 3.79 -10.25 12.61
N GLN A 87 4.43 -9.44 13.44
CA GLN A 87 3.80 -8.25 14.02
C GLN A 87 3.51 -7.19 12.96
N GLN A 88 4.47 -6.93 12.07
CA GLN A 88 4.29 -6.00 10.95
C GLN A 88 3.19 -6.47 9.99
N PHE A 89 3.13 -7.77 9.69
CA PHE A 89 2.01 -8.34 8.93
C PHE A 89 0.66 -8.14 9.63
N ARG A 90 0.61 -8.32 10.95
CA ARG A 90 -0.62 -8.10 11.73
C ARG A 90 -1.07 -6.64 11.66
N ILE A 91 -0.13 -5.70 11.78
CA ILE A 91 -0.40 -4.26 11.66
C ILE A 91 -0.95 -3.95 10.27
N ALA A 92 -0.25 -4.37 9.21
CA ALA A 92 -0.66 -4.14 7.83
C ALA A 92 -2.08 -4.68 7.55
N LYS A 93 -2.35 -5.93 7.96
CA LYS A 93 -3.67 -6.55 7.82
C LYS A 93 -4.76 -5.81 8.60
N ARG A 94 -4.47 -5.39 9.83
CA ARG A 94 -5.42 -4.61 10.64
C ARG A 94 -5.74 -3.27 9.98
N SER A 95 -4.73 -2.57 9.45
CA SER A 95 -4.93 -1.31 8.73
C SER A 95 -5.76 -1.47 7.47
N ILE A 96 -5.58 -2.57 6.72
CA ILE A 96 -6.44 -2.88 5.56
C ILE A 96 -7.87 -3.19 6.01
N LYS A 97 -8.05 -4.06 7.02
CA LYS A 97 -9.37 -4.42 7.52
C LYS A 97 -10.15 -3.19 7.98
N SER A 98 -9.52 -2.32 8.76
CA SER A 98 -10.14 -1.08 9.21
C SER A 98 -10.61 -0.19 8.05
N ARG A 99 -9.87 -0.13 6.93
CA ARG A 99 -10.30 0.61 5.73
C ARG A 99 -11.47 -0.08 5.02
N ILE A 100 -11.47 -1.41 4.95
CA ILE A 100 -12.58 -2.19 4.39
C ILE A 100 -13.85 -1.93 5.19
N ASP A 101 -13.77 -2.00 6.52
CA ASP A 101 -14.92 -1.77 7.40
C ASP A 101 -15.51 -0.36 7.19
N VAL A 102 -14.66 0.67 7.12
CA VAL A 102 -15.12 2.05 6.81
C VAL A 102 -15.76 2.16 5.43
N LEU A 103 -15.19 1.51 4.41
CA LEU A 103 -15.75 1.55 3.05
C LEU A 103 -17.10 0.82 2.99
N GLN A 104 -17.24 -0.29 3.72
CA GLN A 104 -18.49 -1.03 3.82
C GLN A 104 -19.59 -0.19 4.48
N THR A 105 -19.30 0.48 5.61
CA THR A 105 -20.26 1.39 6.25
C THR A 105 -20.67 2.52 5.29
N ARG A 106 -19.71 3.11 4.55
CA ARG A 106 -20.02 4.17 3.58
C ARG A 106 -20.89 3.67 2.43
N TYR A 107 -20.67 2.44 1.96
CA TYR A 107 -21.48 1.81 0.94
C TYR A 107 -22.92 1.62 1.41
N GLU A 108 -23.11 1.08 2.61
CA GLU A 108 -24.44 0.88 3.23
C GLU A 108 -25.19 2.21 3.41
N SER A 109 -24.51 3.27 3.87
CA SER A 109 -25.13 4.59 4.00
C SER A 109 -25.58 5.18 2.66
N LEU A 110 -24.88 4.88 1.55
CA LEU A 110 -25.30 5.31 0.22
C LEU A 110 -26.55 4.55 -0.26
N GLU A 111 -26.64 3.25 0.02
CA GLU A 111 -27.84 2.46 -0.29
C GLU A 111 -29.07 2.96 0.48
N GLU A 112 -28.89 3.34 1.75
CA GLU A 112 -29.96 3.93 2.57
C GLU A 112 -30.40 5.31 2.05
N ALA A 113 -29.43 6.17 1.71
CA ALA A 113 -29.72 7.47 1.12
C ALA A 113 -30.46 7.35 -0.23
N GLU A 114 -30.11 6.38 -1.08
CA GLU A 114 -30.80 6.13 -2.34
C GLU A 114 -32.27 5.72 -2.13
N LYS A 115 -32.55 4.87 -1.12
CA LYS A 115 -33.92 4.47 -0.77
C LYS A 115 -34.76 5.67 -0.33
N HIS A 116 -34.24 6.52 0.56
CA HIS A 116 -34.95 7.71 1.01
C HIS A 116 -35.24 8.70 -0.13
N ILE A 117 -34.31 8.86 -1.09
CA ILE A 117 -34.56 9.71 -2.26
C ILE A 117 -35.70 9.16 -3.11
N LYS A 118 -35.78 7.83 -3.29
CA LYS A 118 -36.86 7.18 -4.05
C LYS A 118 -38.22 7.26 -3.36
N GLU A 119 -38.27 7.27 -2.03
CA GLU A 119 -39.53 7.40 -1.26
C GLU A 119 -40.10 8.82 -1.25
N LEU A 120 -39.26 9.83 -1.55
CA LEU A 120 -39.65 11.24 -1.65
C LEU A 120 -40.00 11.67 -3.08
N ALA A 121 -39.79 10.81 -4.08
CA ALA A 121 -40.05 11.05 -5.50
C ALA A 121 -41.39 10.43 -5.94
#